data_AF-A0A956DGT2-F1
#
_entry.id   AF-A0A956DGT2-F1
#
_cell.length_a   1.000
_cell.length_b   1.000
_cell.length_c   1.000
_cell.angle_alpha   90.00
_cell.angle_beta   90.00
_cell.angle_gamma   90.00
#
_symmetry.space_group_name_H-M   'P 1'
#
loop_
_entity.id
_entity.type
_entity.pdbx_description
1 polymer ?
#
loop_
_entity_poly.entity_id
_entity_poly.type
_entity_poly.pdbx_seq_one_letter_code
_entity_poly.pdbx_strand_id
1 'polypeptide(L)'
;NDTCQNGSCMGGGQNDCGNTPPACNEVTCDEQTESCSVAPANNGDPCQGTDLCVVGSTCNNGTCVGGEPNLCFFQPVPDECHVSVCNPSSGVCEPQPGNDGDGCTVMSDLCSVGNTCLGGICSGGSPKDCSQLTVGCFDGVCDTTTGQCAQNPIMPGNQCAEATDQCNVGICDMNGSCNPMPANENMACDTDGCFVGQTCSSGNCQGGTQITACINGDNCCPSGCDLTNDDDCGCDYALISDETQLDDPAITALITANGHYFTTLNNNGSTGVHTSNMALLNQYETIILHNHDRVLTTTEATNLSNWIQAGGSLLVTGYDSLGSPTDTVLANLVNCTGPADGPFSSSLLVVNNTHPIMLGPAQAFTLNQALIAGSTDHDTCNPGPGSTQLLTVSGSSSKLLVTDNVGQGMVIYWNGNGGASGPLHDWAGTGGSSQPALQNLFVNVIEHMCQ
;
A
#
# COMPACT_ATOMS: atom_id res chain seq x y z
N ASN A 1 33.60 73.32 -9.48
CA ASN A 1 32.68 73.43 -10.64
C ASN A 1 31.57 74.45 -10.36
N ASP A 2 31.92 75.55 -9.71
CA ASP A 2 30.91 76.49 -9.25
C ASP A 2 30.43 77.35 -10.41
N THR A 3 29.14 77.66 -10.40
CA THR A 3 28.52 78.47 -11.44
C THR A 3 27.80 79.66 -10.81
N CYS A 4 27.96 80.83 -11.42
CA CYS A 4 27.27 82.03 -10.98
C CYS A 4 25.88 82.06 -11.59
N GLN A 5 24.84 82.01 -10.75
CA GLN A 5 23.45 82.23 -11.16
C GLN A 5 22.88 83.43 -10.41
N ASN A 6 22.38 84.43 -11.16
CA ASN A 6 21.81 85.67 -10.64
C ASN A 6 22.71 86.43 -9.63
N GLY A 7 24.03 86.43 -9.86
CA GLY A 7 24.98 87.17 -9.02
C GLY A 7 25.37 86.46 -7.71
N SER A 8 24.85 85.26 -7.45
CA SER A 8 25.27 84.41 -6.34
C SER A 8 26.03 83.19 -6.86
N CYS A 9 27.11 82.82 -6.18
CA CYS A 9 27.86 81.61 -6.46
C CYS A 9 27.03 80.41 -5.98
N MET A 10 26.62 79.52 -6.89
CA MET A 10 26.05 78.23 -6.53
C MET A 10 27.17 77.19 -6.58
N GLY A 11 27.37 76.48 -5.45
CA GLY A 11 28.34 75.41 -5.36
C GLY A 11 28.03 74.32 -6.39
N GLY A 12 29.06 73.90 -7.14
CA GLY A 12 28.97 72.75 -8.03
C GLY A 12 28.92 71.43 -7.26
N GLY A 13 28.98 70.31 -7.99
CA GLY A 13 29.20 69.00 -7.36
C GLY A 13 30.52 68.97 -6.56
N GLN A 14 30.56 68.15 -5.51
CA GLN A 14 31.73 67.96 -4.64
C GLN A 14 32.99 67.62 -5.45
N ASN A 15 34.10 68.28 -5.13
CA ASN A 15 35.40 68.01 -5.75
C ASN A 15 36.00 66.74 -5.11
N ASP A 16 36.14 65.67 -5.88
CA ASP A 16 36.67 64.37 -5.44
C ASP A 16 38.18 64.23 -5.68
N CYS A 17 38.84 65.27 -6.21
CA CYS A 17 40.23 65.23 -6.67
C CYS A 17 40.55 64.04 -7.60
N GLY A 18 39.55 63.47 -8.30
CA GLY A 18 39.71 62.27 -9.11
C GLY A 18 39.85 60.95 -8.33
N ASN A 19 39.56 60.95 -7.02
CA ASN A 19 39.57 59.74 -6.20
C ASN A 19 38.24 58.97 -6.34
N THR A 20 38.32 57.65 -6.41
CA THR A 20 37.16 56.76 -6.27
C THR A 20 37.32 56.00 -4.94
N PRO A 21 36.66 56.44 -3.86
CA PRO A 21 36.84 55.81 -2.55
C PRO A 21 36.21 54.41 -2.53
N PRO A 22 36.73 53.47 -1.72
CA PRO A 22 36.07 52.19 -1.46
C PRO A 22 34.67 52.37 -0.86
N ALA A 23 33.83 51.33 -0.90
CA ALA A 23 32.52 51.35 -0.25
C ALA A 23 32.61 51.80 1.22
N CYS A 24 31.64 52.60 1.66
CA CYS A 24 31.59 53.23 2.98
C CYS A 24 32.69 54.26 3.29
N ASN A 25 33.35 54.78 2.27
CA ASN A 25 34.28 55.88 2.42
C ASN A 25 33.89 57.01 1.45
N GLU A 26 34.08 58.25 1.86
CA GLU A 26 33.82 59.45 1.06
C GLU A 26 35.07 60.33 0.99
N VAL A 27 35.16 61.11 -0.08
CA VAL A 27 36.29 62.02 -0.29
C VAL A 27 35.92 63.39 0.27
N THR A 28 36.60 63.81 1.33
CA THR A 28 36.45 65.15 1.89
C THR A 28 37.50 66.08 1.28
N CYS A 29 37.05 67.16 0.64
CA CYS A 29 37.91 68.21 0.09
C CYS A 29 38.14 69.31 1.14
N ASP A 30 39.41 69.61 1.44
CA ASP A 30 39.82 70.77 2.22
C ASP A 30 40.27 71.88 1.26
N GLU A 31 39.38 72.85 1.06
CA GLU A 31 39.61 74.01 0.19
C GLU A 31 40.72 74.94 0.71
N GLN A 32 41.07 74.90 2.00
CA GLN A 32 42.11 75.74 2.57
C GLN A 32 43.51 75.17 2.30
N THR A 33 43.64 73.85 2.29
CA THR A 33 44.90 73.15 2.01
C THR A 33 44.99 72.66 0.57
N GLU A 34 43.97 72.91 -0.24
CA GLU A 34 43.84 72.44 -1.63
C GLU A 34 44.09 70.92 -1.75
N SER A 35 43.59 70.15 -0.77
CA SER A 35 43.85 68.71 -0.66
C SER A 35 42.58 67.89 -0.41
N CYS A 36 42.59 66.64 -0.84
CA CYS A 36 41.52 65.68 -0.55
C CYS A 36 41.99 64.61 0.44
N SER A 37 41.11 64.23 1.35
CA SER A 37 41.31 63.12 2.29
C SER A 37 40.13 62.13 2.20
N VAL A 38 40.36 60.89 2.62
CA VAL A 38 39.31 59.86 2.67
C VAL A 38 38.84 59.72 4.10
N ALA A 39 37.53 59.85 4.31
CA ALA A 39 36.87 59.69 5.61
C ALA A 39 35.77 58.61 5.52
N PRO A 40 35.37 58.01 6.65
CA PRO A 40 34.18 57.16 6.71
C PRO A 40 32.93 57.88 6.20
N ALA A 41 32.14 57.22 5.35
CA ALA A 41 30.78 57.66 4.99
C ALA A 41 29.85 57.60 6.21
N ASN A 42 28.65 58.20 6.10
CA ASN A 42 27.73 58.26 7.22
C ASN A 42 27.23 56.86 7.62
N ASN A 43 27.11 56.66 8.93
CA ASN A 43 26.56 55.42 9.45
C ASN A 43 25.09 55.27 9.02
N GLY A 44 24.76 54.10 8.47
CA GLY A 44 23.43 53.81 7.93
C GLY A 44 23.27 54.01 6.41
N ASP A 45 24.26 54.61 5.73
CA ASP A 45 24.21 54.74 4.27
C ASP A 45 24.26 53.36 3.59
N PRO A 46 23.50 53.15 2.49
CA PRO A 46 23.51 51.88 1.78
C PRO A 46 24.87 51.62 1.15
N CYS A 47 25.33 50.37 1.24
CA CYS A 47 26.60 49.95 0.66
C CYS A 47 26.49 48.54 0.09
N GLN A 48 27.41 48.21 -0.81
CA GLN A 48 27.59 46.85 -1.31
C GLN A 48 28.98 46.36 -0.94
N GLY A 49 29.05 45.19 -0.30
CA GLY A 49 30.30 44.52 0.02
C GLY A 49 30.94 43.84 -1.20
N THR A 50 32.01 43.08 -0.96
CA THR A 50 32.66 42.25 -1.99
C THR A 50 31.85 41.01 -2.36
N ASP A 51 30.96 40.58 -1.47
CA ASP A 51 29.95 39.55 -1.76
C ASP A 51 28.69 40.26 -2.28
N LEU A 52 28.44 40.11 -3.58
CA LEU A 52 27.25 40.68 -4.24
C LEU A 52 25.95 39.94 -3.88
N CYS A 53 26.03 38.83 -3.16
CA CYS A 53 24.88 38.09 -2.65
C CYS A 53 24.38 38.58 -1.29
N VAL A 54 25.11 39.49 -0.63
CA VAL A 54 24.60 40.15 0.58
C VAL A 54 23.90 41.43 0.17
N VAL A 55 22.58 41.49 0.42
CA VAL A 55 21.75 42.64 0.04
C VAL A 55 21.33 43.44 1.28
N GLY A 56 21.20 44.76 1.13
CA GLY A 56 20.74 45.63 2.21
C GLY A 56 21.78 45.91 3.30
N SER A 57 23.08 45.76 3.00
CA SER A 57 24.16 46.18 3.91
C SER A 57 24.21 47.71 4.06
N THR A 58 24.73 48.15 5.20
CA THR A 58 24.87 49.59 5.53
C THR A 58 26.25 49.91 6.07
N CYS A 59 26.66 51.17 5.95
CA CYS A 59 27.94 51.63 6.46
C CYS A 59 27.95 51.76 7.98
N ASN A 60 29.02 51.30 8.61
CA ASN A 60 29.34 51.53 10.01
C ASN A 60 30.84 51.80 10.14
N ASN A 61 31.19 53.03 10.52
CA ASN A 61 32.57 53.49 10.74
C ASN A 61 33.54 53.13 9.61
N GLY A 62 33.13 53.35 8.36
CA GLY A 62 34.01 53.13 7.19
C GLY A 62 33.96 51.71 6.62
N THR A 63 33.14 50.83 7.20
CA THR A 63 33.00 49.43 6.77
C THR A 63 31.55 49.11 6.40
N CYS A 64 31.36 48.34 5.32
CA CYS A 64 30.05 47.85 4.93
C CYS A 64 29.69 46.62 5.77
N VAL A 65 28.63 46.70 6.57
CA VAL A 65 28.23 45.66 7.53
C VAL A 65 26.74 45.34 7.43
N GLY A 66 26.35 44.19 7.98
CA GLY A 66 24.96 43.70 7.95
C GLY A 66 24.51 43.25 6.56
N GLY A 67 23.20 43.24 6.34
CA GLY A 67 22.56 42.71 5.13
C GLY A 67 22.12 41.26 5.30
N GLU A 68 21.33 40.79 4.34
CA GLU A 68 20.76 39.44 4.32
C GLU A 68 21.20 38.68 3.06
N PRO A 69 21.31 37.34 3.12
CA PRO A 69 21.62 36.53 1.94
C PRO A 69 20.54 36.67 0.86
N ASN A 70 20.95 36.89 -0.39
CA ASN A 70 20.08 36.76 -1.55
C ASN A 70 19.78 35.27 -1.77
N LEU A 71 18.58 34.85 -1.37
CA LEU A 71 18.20 33.44 -1.34
C LEU A 71 17.92 32.83 -2.71
N CYS A 72 17.83 33.62 -3.80
CA CYS A 72 17.60 33.17 -5.18
C CYS A 72 16.41 32.21 -5.43
N PHE A 73 15.62 31.86 -4.41
CA PHE A 73 14.56 30.85 -4.44
C PHE A 73 13.47 31.12 -5.50
N PHE A 74 13.26 32.38 -5.88
CA PHE A 74 12.28 32.75 -6.91
C PHE A 74 12.81 32.60 -8.34
N GLN A 75 14.06 32.21 -8.53
CA GLN A 75 14.66 32.07 -9.87
C GLN A 75 14.45 30.65 -10.40
N PRO A 76 14.08 30.52 -11.69
CA PRO A 76 13.83 29.23 -12.29
C PRO A 76 15.10 28.38 -12.34
N VAL A 77 14.96 27.10 -12.06
CA VAL A 77 15.99 26.07 -12.21
C VAL A 77 15.57 25.06 -13.29
N PRO A 78 16.51 24.32 -13.90
CA PRO A 78 16.20 23.40 -15.00
C PRO A 78 15.30 22.21 -14.62
N ASP A 79 15.48 21.68 -13.41
CA ASP A 79 14.80 20.49 -12.90
C ASP A 79 14.83 20.46 -11.36
N GLU A 80 14.21 19.43 -10.77
CA GLU A 80 14.09 19.23 -9.32
C GLU A 80 15.44 18.95 -8.62
N CYS A 81 16.48 18.57 -9.37
CA CYS A 81 17.82 18.29 -8.87
C CYS A 81 18.75 19.50 -8.93
N HIS A 82 18.20 20.67 -9.23
CA HIS A 82 18.93 21.93 -9.21
C HIS A 82 18.31 22.90 -8.21
N VAL A 83 19.17 23.67 -7.57
CA VAL A 83 18.80 24.81 -6.71
C VAL A 83 19.40 26.07 -7.29
N SER A 84 18.73 27.20 -7.06
CA SER A 84 19.25 28.49 -7.51
C SER A 84 20.17 29.08 -6.44
N VAL A 85 21.43 29.33 -6.80
CA VAL A 85 22.45 29.82 -5.88
C VAL A 85 22.99 31.16 -6.38
N CYS A 86 23.11 32.13 -5.48
CA CYS A 86 23.71 33.41 -5.83
C CYS A 86 25.23 33.29 -5.99
N ASN A 87 25.76 33.80 -7.10
CA ASN A 87 27.20 33.88 -7.33
C ASN A 87 27.79 35.13 -6.65
N PRO A 88 28.69 35.00 -5.66
CA PRO A 88 29.16 36.12 -4.83
C PRO A 88 29.95 37.17 -5.62
N SER A 89 30.50 36.81 -6.78
CA SER A 89 31.28 37.75 -7.62
C SER A 89 30.44 38.52 -8.63
N SER A 90 29.29 37.98 -9.06
CA SER A 90 28.41 38.61 -10.06
C SER A 90 27.09 39.11 -9.50
N GLY A 91 26.65 38.60 -8.33
CA GLY A 91 25.34 38.86 -7.75
C GLY A 91 24.18 38.20 -8.51
N VAL A 92 24.50 37.38 -9.51
CA VAL A 92 23.52 36.69 -10.35
C VAL A 92 23.16 35.34 -9.75
N CYS A 93 21.89 34.99 -9.79
CA CYS A 93 21.40 33.68 -9.39
C CYS A 93 21.60 32.67 -10.54
N GLU A 94 22.30 31.58 -10.26
CA GLU A 94 22.67 30.56 -11.24
C GLU A 94 22.23 29.18 -10.74
N PRO A 95 21.74 28.28 -11.61
CA PRO A 95 21.36 26.93 -11.20
C PRO A 95 22.62 26.13 -10.85
N GLN A 96 22.57 25.41 -9.74
CA GLN A 96 23.61 24.49 -9.27
C GLN A 96 23.00 23.13 -8.90
N PRO A 97 23.74 22.01 -9.05
CA PRO A 97 23.33 20.72 -8.52
C PRO A 97 22.94 20.79 -7.03
N GLY A 98 21.82 20.19 -6.66
CA GLY A 98 21.31 20.18 -5.30
C GLY A 98 20.24 19.11 -5.06
N ASN A 99 19.60 19.17 -3.89
CA ASN A 99 18.51 18.27 -3.48
C ASN A 99 18.88 16.78 -3.52
N ASP A 100 20.17 16.43 -3.30
CA ASP A 100 20.63 15.05 -3.33
C ASP A 100 19.83 14.16 -2.35
N GLY A 101 19.26 13.07 -2.87
CA GLY A 101 18.38 12.16 -2.12
C GLY A 101 16.89 12.52 -2.17
N ASP A 102 16.52 13.72 -2.61
CA ASP A 102 15.11 14.07 -2.82
C ASP A 102 14.55 13.43 -4.09
N GLY A 103 13.23 13.24 -4.12
CA GLY A 103 12.53 12.63 -5.24
C GLY A 103 12.50 13.53 -6.48
N CYS A 104 12.68 12.93 -7.65
CA CYS A 104 12.69 13.64 -8.93
C CYS A 104 12.03 12.80 -10.04
N THR A 105 11.74 13.43 -11.19
CA THR A 105 11.13 12.75 -12.34
C THR A 105 12.07 12.78 -13.54
N VAL A 106 12.35 11.62 -14.14
CA VAL A 106 13.13 11.52 -15.37
C VAL A 106 12.24 11.89 -16.55
N MET A 107 12.38 13.11 -17.08
CA MET A 107 11.55 13.63 -18.17
C MET A 107 11.63 12.80 -19.47
N SER A 108 12.73 12.07 -19.70
CA SER A 108 12.89 11.18 -20.85
C SER A 108 12.27 9.79 -20.65
N ASP A 109 11.89 9.45 -19.42
CA ASP A 109 11.31 8.15 -19.07
C ASP A 109 10.36 8.31 -17.86
N LEU A 110 9.09 8.59 -18.17
CA LEU A 110 8.04 8.68 -17.16
C LEU A 110 7.66 7.32 -16.53
N CYS A 111 8.29 6.23 -16.99
CA CYS A 111 8.11 4.90 -16.44
C CYS A 111 9.17 4.53 -15.40
N SER A 112 10.16 5.37 -15.15
CA SER A 112 11.01 5.19 -13.98
C SER A 112 10.36 5.84 -12.76
N VAL A 113 10.06 5.06 -11.72
CA VAL A 113 9.46 5.54 -10.46
C VAL A 113 10.47 5.47 -9.32
N GLY A 114 10.35 6.38 -8.34
CA GLY A 114 11.26 6.40 -7.18
C GLY A 114 12.68 6.86 -7.51
N ASN A 115 12.86 7.70 -8.54
CA ASN A 115 14.15 8.31 -8.83
C ASN A 115 14.52 9.33 -7.75
N THR A 116 15.82 9.50 -7.55
CA THR A 116 16.38 10.49 -6.61
C THR A 116 17.44 11.32 -7.29
N CYS A 117 17.63 12.54 -6.79
CA CYS A 117 18.70 13.41 -7.26
C CYS A 117 20.06 12.93 -6.77
N LEU A 118 21.03 12.90 -7.69
CA LEU A 118 22.43 12.67 -7.38
C LEU A 118 23.32 13.55 -8.27
N GLY A 119 23.93 14.57 -7.68
CA GLY A 119 24.86 15.45 -8.38
C GLY A 119 24.21 16.21 -9.53
N GLY A 120 22.95 16.63 -9.38
CA GLY A 120 22.20 17.36 -10.41
C GLY A 120 21.59 16.48 -11.50
N ILE A 121 21.63 15.15 -11.33
CA ILE A 121 21.04 14.19 -12.25
C ILE A 121 19.95 13.42 -11.53
N CYS A 122 18.76 13.37 -12.12
CA CYS A 122 17.69 12.51 -11.65
C CYS A 122 17.94 11.06 -12.11
N SER A 123 18.18 10.13 -11.18
CA SER A 123 18.53 8.75 -11.50
C SER A 123 18.18 7.75 -10.37
N GLY A 124 18.55 6.48 -10.53
CA GLY A 124 18.09 5.40 -9.66
C GLY A 124 16.76 4.86 -10.17
N GLY A 125 15.75 4.80 -9.32
CA GLY A 125 14.40 4.38 -9.69
C GLY A 125 14.26 2.91 -10.10
N SER A 126 13.01 2.50 -10.28
CA SER A 126 12.60 1.18 -10.76
C SER A 126 11.59 1.33 -11.90
N PRO A 127 11.48 0.34 -12.81
CA PRO A 127 10.41 0.33 -13.80
C PRO A 127 9.04 0.40 -13.12
N LYS A 128 8.13 1.20 -13.69
CA LYS A 128 6.75 1.32 -13.24
C LYS A 128 6.06 -0.02 -13.41
N ASP A 129 5.50 -0.53 -12.31
CA ASP A 129 4.73 -1.75 -12.33
C ASP A 129 3.40 -1.52 -13.08
N CYS A 130 3.25 -2.23 -14.19
CA CYS A 130 2.04 -2.28 -14.99
C CYS A 130 1.45 -3.70 -15.02
N SER A 131 1.92 -4.61 -14.17
CA SER A 131 1.51 -6.01 -14.14
C SER A 131 0.00 -6.20 -13.95
N GLN A 132 -0.72 -5.23 -13.36
CA GLN A 132 -2.18 -5.23 -13.24
C GLN A 132 -2.92 -5.25 -14.58
N LEU A 133 -2.27 -4.83 -15.67
CA LEU A 133 -2.80 -4.91 -17.03
C LEU A 133 -2.27 -6.12 -17.80
N THR A 134 -1.40 -6.93 -17.18
CA THR A 134 -0.94 -8.21 -17.73
C THR A 134 -2.03 -9.24 -17.47
N VAL A 135 -2.83 -9.51 -18.50
CA VAL A 135 -3.97 -10.43 -18.40
C VAL A 135 -4.25 -11.07 -19.75
N GLY A 136 -4.32 -12.39 -19.75
CA GLY A 136 -4.48 -13.21 -20.94
C GLY A 136 -3.36 -12.95 -21.95
N CYS A 137 -3.74 -12.54 -23.15
CA CYS A 137 -2.78 -12.24 -24.21
C CYS A 137 -2.43 -10.77 -24.33
N PHE A 138 -2.26 -10.11 -23.18
CA PHE A 138 -1.85 -8.72 -23.09
C PHE A 138 -0.82 -8.59 -21.99
N ASP A 139 0.30 -7.93 -22.31
CA ASP A 139 1.27 -7.48 -21.33
C ASP A 139 0.92 -6.06 -20.88
N GLY A 140 0.96 -5.82 -19.58
CA GLY A 140 0.89 -4.48 -19.04
C GLY A 140 2.24 -3.79 -19.18
N VAL A 141 2.31 -2.78 -20.06
CA VAL A 141 3.53 -2.02 -20.32
C VAL A 141 3.32 -0.55 -20.01
N CYS A 142 4.36 0.12 -19.53
CA CYS A 142 4.34 1.55 -19.32
C CYS A 142 4.79 2.29 -20.59
N ASP A 143 4.04 3.31 -21.00
CA ASP A 143 4.44 4.23 -22.06
C ASP A 143 5.40 5.30 -21.50
N THR A 144 6.66 5.29 -21.94
CA THR A 144 7.73 6.17 -21.43
C THR A 144 7.48 7.66 -21.66
N THR A 145 6.57 8.01 -22.59
CA THR A 145 6.23 9.40 -22.94
C THR A 145 5.05 9.92 -22.12
N THR A 146 4.08 9.07 -21.79
CA THR A 146 2.87 9.48 -21.04
C THR A 146 2.90 9.07 -19.57
N GLY A 147 3.77 8.13 -19.21
CA GLY A 147 3.84 7.51 -17.89
C GLY A 147 2.61 6.66 -17.55
N GLN A 148 1.74 6.37 -18.52
CA GLN A 148 0.52 5.58 -18.32
C GLN A 148 0.79 4.11 -18.60
N CYS A 149 0.18 3.23 -17.80
CA CYS A 149 0.14 1.81 -18.11
C CYS A 149 -0.89 1.56 -19.22
N ALA A 150 -0.51 0.74 -20.20
CA ALA A 150 -1.37 0.31 -21.29
C ALA A 150 -1.21 -1.18 -21.53
N GLN A 151 -2.26 -1.79 -22.08
CA GLN A 151 -2.20 -3.17 -22.57
C GLN A 151 -1.47 -3.19 -23.92
N ASN A 152 -0.45 -4.03 -24.02
CA ASN A 152 0.21 -4.36 -25.26
C ASN A 152 -0.10 -5.81 -25.65
N PRO A 153 -0.73 -6.06 -26.80
CA PRO A 153 -1.14 -7.40 -27.18
C PRO A 153 0.06 -8.32 -27.41
N ILE A 154 -0.03 -9.53 -26.85
CA ILE A 154 0.85 -10.65 -27.14
C ILE A 154 0.41 -11.27 -28.47
N MET A 155 1.35 -11.44 -29.39
CA MET A 155 1.06 -11.99 -30.72
C MET A 155 0.55 -13.43 -30.64
N PRO A 156 -0.41 -13.84 -31.51
CA PRO A 156 -0.86 -15.23 -31.57
C PRO A 156 0.32 -16.20 -31.78
N GLY A 157 0.33 -17.29 -31.03
CA GLY A 157 1.40 -18.29 -31.00
C GLY A 157 2.51 -18.02 -29.99
N ASN A 158 2.54 -16.85 -29.34
CA ASN A 158 3.45 -16.57 -28.23
C ASN A 158 2.86 -17.02 -26.90
N GLN A 159 3.72 -17.12 -25.88
CA GLN A 159 3.35 -17.60 -24.55
C GLN A 159 2.59 -16.56 -23.73
N CYS A 160 1.72 -17.06 -22.85
CA CYS A 160 0.98 -16.30 -21.83
C CYS A 160 0.95 -17.10 -20.53
N ALA A 161 0.83 -16.42 -19.38
CA ALA A 161 1.04 -17.04 -18.08
C ALA A 161 -0.19 -17.80 -17.57
N GLU A 162 -1.40 -17.35 -17.89
CA GLU A 162 -2.65 -17.74 -17.24
C GLU A 162 -3.09 -19.18 -17.53
N ALA A 163 -2.63 -19.75 -18.64
CA ALA A 163 -2.87 -21.14 -19.02
C ALA A 163 -1.59 -21.99 -19.00
N THR A 164 -0.57 -21.53 -18.27
CA THR A 164 0.65 -22.30 -18.00
C THR A 164 0.50 -23.06 -16.68
N ASP A 165 0.77 -24.36 -16.72
CA ASP A 165 0.85 -25.23 -15.54
C ASP A 165 2.00 -26.24 -15.72
N GLN A 166 2.09 -27.26 -14.87
CA GLN A 166 3.17 -28.25 -14.95
C GLN A 166 3.17 -29.04 -16.28
N CYS A 167 2.01 -29.21 -16.92
CA CYS A 167 1.82 -29.97 -18.15
C CYS A 167 1.58 -29.12 -19.40
N ASN A 168 1.19 -27.86 -19.21
CA ASN A 168 0.81 -26.95 -20.27
C ASN A 168 1.66 -25.69 -20.25
N VAL A 169 1.88 -25.13 -21.43
CA VAL A 169 2.29 -23.74 -21.60
C VAL A 169 1.11 -22.99 -22.19
N GLY A 170 0.78 -21.83 -21.63
CA GLY A 170 -0.25 -20.96 -22.18
C GLY A 170 0.20 -20.37 -23.52
N ILE A 171 -0.64 -20.44 -24.54
CA ILE A 171 -0.38 -19.90 -25.88
C ILE A 171 -1.54 -19.02 -26.34
N CYS A 172 -1.20 -17.86 -26.89
CA CYS A 172 -2.17 -16.90 -27.40
C CYS A 172 -2.79 -17.31 -28.73
N ASP A 173 -4.12 -17.21 -28.83
CA ASP A 173 -4.83 -17.36 -30.09
C ASP A 173 -5.11 -16.02 -30.81
N MET A 174 -5.72 -16.10 -31.99
CA MET A 174 -6.07 -14.92 -32.81
C MET A 174 -7.16 -14.03 -32.20
N ASN A 175 -7.88 -14.51 -31.19
CA ASN A 175 -8.92 -13.76 -30.49
C ASN A 175 -8.40 -13.11 -29.20
N GLY A 176 -7.11 -13.28 -28.87
CA GLY A 176 -6.51 -12.76 -27.65
C GLY A 176 -6.77 -13.62 -26.41
N SER A 177 -7.15 -14.89 -26.59
CA SER A 177 -7.33 -15.83 -25.47
C SER A 177 -6.04 -16.61 -25.21
N CYS A 178 -5.70 -16.76 -23.92
CA CYS A 178 -4.62 -17.63 -23.47
C CYS A 178 -5.13 -19.06 -23.33
N ASN A 179 -4.63 -19.97 -24.17
CA ASN A 179 -5.09 -21.36 -24.21
C ASN A 179 -3.97 -22.32 -23.77
N PRO A 180 -4.26 -23.35 -22.96
CA PRO A 180 -3.24 -24.31 -22.55
C PRO A 180 -2.83 -25.17 -23.74
N MET A 181 -1.51 -25.29 -23.95
CA MET A 181 -0.92 -26.18 -24.93
C MET A 181 -0.02 -27.20 -24.23
N PRO A 182 -0.25 -28.51 -24.42
CA PRO A 182 0.62 -29.55 -23.84
C PRO A 182 2.09 -29.34 -24.25
N ALA A 183 3.00 -29.33 -23.28
CA ALA A 183 4.41 -29.00 -23.51
C ALA A 183 5.42 -29.93 -22.81
N ASN A 184 4.98 -30.69 -21.79
CA ASN A 184 5.88 -31.43 -20.90
C ASN A 184 5.54 -32.93 -20.80
N GLU A 185 5.21 -33.59 -21.92
CA GLU A 185 4.80 -35.01 -21.91
C GLU A 185 5.80 -35.93 -21.19
N ASN A 186 5.27 -36.82 -20.34
CA ASN A 186 6.01 -37.76 -19.48
C ASN A 186 6.91 -37.10 -18.42
N MET A 187 6.91 -35.78 -18.30
CA MET A 187 7.55 -35.11 -17.17
C MET A 187 6.69 -35.29 -15.93
N ALA A 188 7.36 -35.30 -14.77
CA ALA A 188 6.69 -35.32 -13.50
C ALA A 188 5.79 -34.10 -13.36
N CYS A 189 4.56 -34.35 -12.95
CA CYS A 189 3.62 -33.36 -12.49
C CYS A 189 3.04 -33.92 -11.18
N ASP A 190 2.75 -33.04 -10.25
CA ASP A 190 2.17 -33.38 -8.96
C ASP A 190 1.38 -32.13 -8.57
N THR A 191 0.13 -32.07 -9.05
CA THR A 191 -0.76 -30.92 -8.87
C THR A 191 -1.70 -31.08 -7.68
N ASP A 192 -1.84 -32.31 -7.21
CA ASP A 192 -2.69 -32.73 -6.11
C ASP A 192 -1.78 -33.64 -5.29
N GLY A 193 -1.17 -33.09 -4.22
CA GLY A 193 -0.07 -33.71 -3.46
C GLY A 193 -0.37 -35.11 -2.92
N CYS A 194 -1.60 -35.59 -3.10
CA CYS A 194 -2.05 -36.96 -2.84
C CYS A 194 -1.71 -38.02 -3.89
N PHE A 195 -0.92 -37.71 -4.93
CA PHE A 195 -0.48 -38.72 -5.88
C PHE A 195 1.00 -38.63 -6.21
N VAL A 196 1.78 -39.63 -5.76
CA VAL A 196 3.21 -39.67 -6.09
C VAL A 196 3.43 -40.28 -7.47
N GLY A 197 4.25 -39.59 -8.27
CA GLY A 197 4.74 -40.09 -9.54
C GLY A 197 3.74 -39.98 -10.69
N GLN A 198 2.85 -38.98 -10.64
CA GLN A 198 2.06 -38.62 -11.81
C GLN A 198 2.98 -38.03 -12.91
N THR A 199 2.49 -38.14 -14.15
CA THR A 199 3.20 -37.60 -15.31
C THR A 199 2.23 -36.95 -16.28
N CYS A 200 2.72 -35.96 -17.02
CA CYS A 200 1.90 -35.24 -17.98
C CYS A 200 1.52 -36.12 -19.17
N SER A 201 0.22 -36.18 -19.46
CA SER A 201 -0.37 -36.88 -20.60
C SER A 201 -1.45 -36.00 -21.23
N SER A 202 -1.22 -35.57 -22.49
CA SER A 202 -2.15 -34.70 -23.23
C SER A 202 -2.60 -33.46 -22.43
N GLY A 203 -1.65 -32.78 -21.77
CA GLY A 203 -1.92 -31.58 -20.96
C GLY A 203 -2.61 -31.83 -19.63
N ASN A 204 -2.77 -33.09 -19.20
CA ASN A 204 -3.34 -33.43 -17.89
C ASN A 204 -2.30 -34.17 -17.06
N CYS A 205 -2.29 -33.91 -15.75
CA CYS A 205 -1.51 -34.71 -14.83
C CYS A 205 -2.25 -36.03 -14.55
N GLN A 206 -1.63 -37.16 -14.88
CA GLN A 206 -2.28 -38.48 -14.83
C GLN A 206 -1.32 -39.58 -14.36
N GLY A 207 -1.89 -40.68 -13.87
CA GLY A 207 -1.14 -41.83 -13.36
C GLY A 207 -0.84 -41.71 -11.87
N GLY A 208 0.39 -42.07 -11.48
CA GLY A 208 0.84 -42.03 -10.10
C GLY A 208 0.23 -43.12 -9.20
N THR A 209 0.69 -43.14 -7.96
CA THR A 209 0.12 -43.95 -6.88
C THR A 209 -0.50 -43.01 -5.87
N GLN A 210 -1.77 -43.26 -5.53
CA GLN A 210 -2.45 -42.48 -4.51
C GLN A 210 -1.78 -42.69 -3.14
N ILE A 211 -1.48 -41.60 -2.45
CA ILE A 211 -1.14 -41.62 -1.02
C ILE A 211 -2.43 -41.89 -0.26
N THR A 212 -2.41 -42.93 0.56
CA THR A 212 -3.57 -43.33 1.39
C THR A 212 -3.22 -43.46 2.87
N ALA A 213 -2.00 -43.08 3.23
CA ALA A 213 -1.49 -43.15 4.60
C ALA A 213 -1.40 -41.73 5.14
N CYS A 214 -1.70 -41.57 6.43
CA CYS A 214 -1.58 -40.31 7.13
C CYS A 214 -0.09 -40.09 7.48
N ILE A 215 0.61 -39.23 6.73
CA ILE A 215 2.06 -39.02 6.85
C ILE A 215 2.37 -37.53 6.80
N ASN A 216 2.71 -36.97 7.97
CA ASN A 216 3.11 -35.57 8.07
C ASN A 216 4.26 -35.21 7.10
N GLY A 217 4.10 -34.10 6.37
CA GLY A 217 5.07 -33.50 5.47
C GLY A 217 5.15 -34.16 4.09
N ASP A 218 4.15 -34.93 3.69
CA ASP A 218 3.99 -35.48 2.35
C ASP A 218 3.01 -34.69 1.44
N ASN A 219 2.43 -33.60 1.96
CA ASN A 219 1.49 -32.70 1.30
C ASN A 219 0.19 -33.36 0.83
N CYS A 220 -0.23 -34.47 1.46
CA CYS A 220 -1.51 -35.12 1.17
C CYS A 220 -2.36 -35.28 2.44
N CYS A 221 -3.67 -35.09 2.30
CA CYS A 221 -4.63 -35.50 3.33
C CYS A 221 -5.61 -36.56 2.80
N PRO A 222 -5.27 -37.85 2.91
CA PRO A 222 -6.18 -38.93 2.51
C PRO A 222 -7.42 -39.00 3.40
N SER A 223 -8.50 -39.57 2.85
CA SER A 223 -9.71 -39.85 3.65
C SER A 223 -9.39 -40.70 4.88
N GLY A 224 -9.72 -40.18 6.07
CA GLY A 224 -9.44 -40.80 7.36
C GLY A 224 -8.20 -40.24 8.07
N CYS A 225 -7.49 -39.32 7.43
CA CYS A 225 -6.45 -38.50 8.05
C CYS A 225 -7.05 -37.17 8.54
N ASP A 226 -6.44 -36.62 9.59
CA ASP A 226 -6.81 -35.34 10.19
C ASP A 226 -5.56 -34.68 10.78
N LEU A 227 -5.67 -33.43 11.23
CA LEU A 227 -4.57 -32.68 11.86
C LEU A 227 -3.95 -33.35 13.10
N THR A 228 -4.52 -34.45 13.63
CA THR A 228 -3.94 -35.18 14.76
C THR A 228 -3.00 -36.30 14.33
N ASN A 229 -3.11 -36.76 13.08
CA ASN A 229 -2.34 -37.88 12.54
C ASN A 229 -1.72 -37.60 11.17
N ASP A 230 -1.99 -36.44 10.59
CA ASP A 230 -1.38 -35.90 9.38
C ASP A 230 -1.39 -34.37 9.40
N ASP A 231 -0.21 -33.75 9.45
CA ASP A 231 -0.09 -32.29 9.46
C ASP A 231 -0.46 -31.66 8.09
N ASP A 232 -0.56 -32.47 7.03
CA ASP A 232 -0.94 -32.01 5.68
C ASP A 232 -2.45 -31.93 5.46
N CYS A 233 -3.24 -32.29 6.47
CA CYS A 233 -4.70 -32.10 6.51
C CYS A 233 -5.14 -30.66 6.81
N GLY A 234 -4.21 -29.71 6.81
CA GLY A 234 -4.55 -28.30 6.89
C GLY A 234 -5.03 -27.74 5.56
N CYS A 235 -6.05 -26.89 5.61
CA CYS A 235 -6.53 -26.19 4.43
C CYS A 235 -5.56 -25.09 3.96
N ASP A 236 -5.60 -24.80 2.66
CA ASP A 236 -4.97 -23.62 2.08
C ASP A 236 -5.93 -22.43 2.13
N TYR A 237 -5.49 -21.35 2.78
CA TYR A 237 -6.23 -20.12 2.94
C TYR A 237 -5.73 -19.05 1.98
N ALA A 238 -6.63 -18.50 1.16
CA ALA A 238 -6.36 -17.22 0.52
C ALA A 238 -6.59 -16.09 1.53
N LEU A 239 -5.55 -15.35 1.88
CA LEU A 239 -5.64 -14.15 2.72
C LEU A 239 -5.74 -12.92 1.83
N ILE A 240 -6.97 -12.52 1.49
CA ILE A 240 -7.20 -11.42 0.57
C ILE A 240 -7.39 -10.13 1.37
N SER A 241 -6.47 -9.17 1.18
CA SER A 241 -6.55 -7.85 1.81
C SER A 241 -6.82 -6.77 0.77
N ASP A 242 -7.71 -5.83 1.09
CA ASP A 242 -7.88 -4.64 0.26
C ASP A 242 -6.58 -3.82 0.15
N GLU A 243 -5.79 -3.78 1.22
CA GLU A 243 -4.41 -3.29 1.23
C GLU A 243 -3.47 -4.42 1.65
N THR A 244 -3.06 -4.47 2.93
CA THR A 244 -2.03 -5.41 3.45
C THR A 244 -2.36 -5.96 4.84
N GLN A 245 -3.62 -5.89 5.28
CA GLN A 245 -3.99 -6.11 6.67
C GLN A 245 -3.72 -7.53 7.18
N LEU A 246 -3.89 -8.54 6.31
CA LEU A 246 -3.66 -9.95 6.67
C LEU A 246 -2.19 -10.37 6.56
N ASP A 247 -1.26 -9.48 6.19
CA ASP A 247 0.19 -9.73 6.27
C ASP A 247 0.72 -9.77 7.71
N ASP A 248 -0.12 -9.49 8.71
CA ASP A 248 0.29 -9.43 10.11
C ASP A 248 0.88 -10.78 10.57
N PRO A 249 2.16 -10.79 11.02
CA PRO A 249 2.82 -12.00 11.54
C PRO A 249 2.07 -12.65 12.70
N ALA A 250 1.31 -11.89 13.49
CA ALA A 250 0.53 -12.44 14.60
C ALA A 250 -0.64 -13.32 14.11
N ILE A 251 -1.10 -13.12 12.88
CA ILE A 251 -2.28 -13.80 12.29
C ILE A 251 -1.81 -14.98 11.46
N THR A 252 -0.84 -14.74 10.58
CA THR A 252 -0.20 -15.80 9.77
C THR A 252 0.46 -16.87 10.65
N ALA A 253 1.00 -16.49 11.81
CA ALA A 253 1.50 -17.45 12.80
C ALA A 253 0.39 -18.31 13.43
N LEU A 254 -0.84 -17.81 13.58
CA LEU A 254 -1.94 -18.63 14.10
C LEU A 254 -2.38 -19.68 13.09
N ILE A 255 -2.46 -19.30 11.81
CA ILE A 255 -2.83 -20.22 10.73
C ILE A 255 -1.80 -21.36 10.66
N THR A 256 -0.52 -21.02 10.56
CA THR A 256 0.56 -22.02 10.47
C THR A 256 0.76 -22.81 11.76
N ALA A 257 0.57 -22.22 12.94
CA ALA A 257 0.67 -22.96 14.21
C ALA A 257 -0.44 -24.01 14.40
N ASN A 258 -1.54 -23.92 13.64
CA ASN A 258 -2.61 -24.91 13.60
C ASN A 258 -2.57 -25.78 12.33
N GLY A 259 -1.40 -25.86 11.67
CA GLY A 259 -1.17 -26.81 10.57
C GLY A 259 -1.75 -26.38 9.22
N HIS A 260 -2.27 -25.16 9.10
CA HIS A 260 -2.82 -24.66 7.85
C HIS A 260 -1.79 -23.90 7.00
N TYR A 261 -2.05 -23.86 5.70
CA TYR A 261 -1.26 -23.14 4.71
C TYR A 261 -1.98 -21.86 4.29
N PHE A 262 -1.22 -20.89 3.77
CA PHE A 262 -1.84 -19.69 3.25
C PHE A 262 -1.03 -19.04 2.13
N THR A 263 -1.76 -18.34 1.26
CA THR A 263 -1.21 -17.40 0.30
C THR A 263 -1.79 -16.02 0.57
N THR A 264 -0.92 -15.01 0.72
CA THR A 264 -1.38 -13.62 0.90
C THR A 264 -1.56 -12.92 -0.43
N LEU A 265 -2.74 -12.31 -0.62
CA LEU A 265 -3.18 -11.63 -1.83
C LEU A 265 -3.58 -10.19 -1.48
N ASN A 266 -2.60 -9.30 -1.53
CA ASN A 266 -2.75 -7.90 -1.16
C ASN A 266 -3.24 -7.02 -2.32
N ASN A 267 -3.65 -5.80 -1.98
CA ASN A 267 -4.12 -4.80 -2.93
C ASN A 267 -5.36 -5.24 -3.70
N ASN A 268 -6.28 -5.97 -3.05
CA ASN A 268 -7.57 -6.30 -3.65
C ASN A 268 -8.34 -5.02 -4.03
N GLY A 269 -8.27 -4.01 -3.15
CA GLY A 269 -8.67 -2.63 -3.36
C GLY A 269 -10.11 -2.43 -3.84
N SER A 270 -10.39 -1.21 -4.29
CA SER A 270 -11.73 -0.79 -4.75
C SER A 270 -12.22 -1.51 -6.01
N THR A 271 -11.32 -2.12 -6.77
CA THR A 271 -11.66 -2.93 -7.96
C THR A 271 -11.93 -4.39 -7.64
N GLY A 272 -11.55 -4.85 -6.44
CA GLY A 272 -11.61 -6.26 -6.08
C GLY A 272 -10.82 -7.14 -7.03
N VAL A 273 -9.55 -6.82 -7.31
CA VAL A 273 -8.79 -7.48 -8.38
C VAL A 273 -8.70 -9.01 -8.19
N HIS A 274 -8.64 -9.47 -6.95
CA HIS A 274 -8.59 -10.89 -6.60
C HIS A 274 -9.99 -11.49 -6.50
N THR A 275 -10.89 -10.83 -5.76
CA THR A 275 -12.28 -11.26 -5.54
C THR A 275 -13.14 -11.23 -6.82
N SER A 276 -12.75 -10.45 -7.83
CA SER A 276 -13.36 -10.42 -9.17
C SER A 276 -12.78 -11.48 -10.12
N ASN A 277 -11.78 -12.26 -9.71
CA ASN A 277 -11.16 -13.29 -10.53
C ASN A 277 -11.61 -14.69 -10.09
N MET A 278 -12.65 -15.22 -10.74
CA MET A 278 -13.18 -16.56 -10.44
C MET A 278 -12.13 -17.67 -10.59
N ALA A 279 -11.23 -17.58 -11.56
CA ALA A 279 -10.19 -18.58 -11.76
C ALA A 279 -9.16 -18.58 -10.61
N LEU A 280 -8.93 -17.43 -9.97
CA LEU A 280 -8.13 -17.33 -8.75
C LEU A 280 -8.88 -17.91 -7.55
N LEU A 281 -10.14 -17.54 -7.34
CA LEU A 281 -10.93 -18.05 -6.20
C LEU A 281 -11.03 -19.57 -6.20
N ASN A 282 -11.19 -20.18 -7.38
CA ASN A 282 -11.28 -21.64 -7.52
C ASN A 282 -9.96 -22.39 -7.24
N GLN A 283 -8.86 -21.70 -6.94
CA GLN A 283 -7.62 -22.34 -6.47
C GLN A 283 -7.67 -22.63 -4.96
N TYR A 284 -8.62 -22.05 -4.23
CA TYR A 284 -8.71 -22.15 -2.77
C TYR A 284 -10.07 -22.68 -2.34
N GLU A 285 -10.07 -23.45 -1.26
CA GLU A 285 -11.28 -23.94 -0.58
C GLU A 285 -11.75 -22.97 0.51
N THR A 286 -10.80 -22.23 1.10
CA THR A 286 -11.04 -21.29 2.19
C THR A 286 -10.47 -19.91 1.86
N ILE A 287 -11.24 -18.86 2.15
CA ILE A 287 -10.83 -17.48 1.90
C ILE A 287 -11.12 -16.63 3.13
N ILE A 288 -10.13 -15.85 3.56
CA ILE A 288 -10.31 -14.76 4.51
C ILE A 288 -10.18 -13.45 3.74
N LEU A 289 -11.29 -12.71 3.66
CA LEU A 289 -11.35 -11.41 3.02
C LEU A 289 -11.35 -10.32 4.08
N HIS A 290 -10.34 -9.46 4.06
CA HIS A 290 -10.34 -8.20 4.79
C HIS A 290 -10.83 -7.08 3.87
N ASN A 291 -12.04 -6.58 4.13
CA ASN A 291 -12.63 -5.43 3.45
C ASN A 291 -12.35 -4.14 4.24
N HIS A 292 -11.98 -3.05 3.56
CA HIS A 292 -11.55 -1.81 4.20
C HIS A 292 -12.26 -0.58 3.59
N ASP A 293 -13.20 0.00 4.34
CA ASP A 293 -13.87 1.29 4.05
C ASP A 293 -14.30 1.42 2.57
N ARG A 294 -15.03 0.41 2.07
CA ARG A 294 -15.51 0.43 0.69
C ARG A 294 -16.77 -0.40 0.47
N VAL A 295 -17.41 -0.15 -0.66
CA VAL A 295 -18.50 -0.97 -1.17
C VAL A 295 -17.93 -2.07 -2.08
N LEU A 296 -18.28 -3.31 -1.79
CA LEU A 296 -18.00 -4.49 -2.60
C LEU A 296 -18.68 -4.34 -3.97
N THR A 297 -17.95 -4.62 -5.04
CA THR A 297 -18.51 -4.53 -6.38
C THR A 297 -19.46 -5.69 -6.68
N THR A 298 -20.38 -5.49 -7.62
CA THR A 298 -21.31 -6.56 -8.06
C THR A 298 -20.57 -7.78 -8.64
N THR A 299 -19.42 -7.57 -9.28
CA THR A 299 -18.60 -8.65 -9.84
C THR A 299 -18.02 -9.52 -8.73
N GLU A 300 -17.40 -8.91 -7.72
CA GLU A 300 -16.90 -9.61 -6.53
C GLU A 300 -18.02 -10.40 -5.86
N ALA A 301 -19.16 -9.75 -5.60
CA ALA A 301 -20.29 -10.39 -4.94
C ALA A 301 -20.84 -11.59 -5.72
N THR A 302 -20.91 -11.47 -7.05
CA THR A 302 -21.34 -12.56 -7.93
C THR A 302 -20.36 -13.73 -7.88
N ASN A 303 -19.05 -13.43 -7.96
CA ASN A 303 -18.03 -14.47 -7.95
C ASN A 303 -17.94 -15.18 -6.60
N LEU A 304 -17.85 -14.42 -5.51
CA LEU A 304 -17.84 -14.96 -4.16
C LEU A 304 -19.11 -15.78 -3.90
N SER A 305 -20.29 -15.29 -4.28
CA SER A 305 -21.54 -16.04 -4.10
C SER A 305 -21.56 -17.35 -4.89
N ASN A 306 -21.07 -17.36 -6.12
CA ASN A 306 -21.00 -18.58 -6.93
C ASN A 306 -19.96 -19.57 -6.37
N TRP A 307 -18.81 -19.07 -5.92
CA TRP A 307 -17.75 -19.87 -5.30
C TRP A 307 -18.22 -20.50 -3.97
N ILE A 308 -18.89 -19.74 -3.10
CA ILE A 308 -19.51 -20.26 -1.87
C ILE A 308 -20.55 -21.33 -2.20
N GLN A 309 -21.44 -21.07 -3.17
CA GLN A 309 -22.43 -22.07 -3.60
C GLN A 309 -21.80 -23.37 -4.10
N ALA A 310 -20.60 -23.30 -4.67
CA ALA A 310 -19.85 -24.45 -5.15
C ALA A 310 -19.10 -25.23 -4.05
N GLY A 311 -19.01 -24.70 -2.83
CA GLY A 311 -18.35 -25.36 -1.70
C GLY A 311 -17.39 -24.48 -0.91
N GLY A 312 -17.11 -23.25 -1.36
CA GLY A 312 -16.15 -22.37 -0.71
C GLY A 312 -16.57 -21.89 0.69
N SER A 313 -15.59 -21.79 1.59
CA SER A 313 -15.75 -21.25 2.95
C SER A 313 -15.19 -19.83 3.03
N LEU A 314 -16.07 -18.82 3.14
CA LEU A 314 -15.67 -17.41 3.23
C LEU A 314 -15.72 -16.89 4.67
N LEU A 315 -14.64 -16.29 5.15
CA LEU A 315 -14.64 -15.39 6.30
C LEU A 315 -14.44 -13.95 5.81
N VAL A 316 -15.36 -13.06 6.14
CA VAL A 316 -15.21 -11.62 5.91
C VAL A 316 -14.95 -10.92 7.22
N THR A 317 -13.96 -10.03 7.24
CA THR A 317 -13.71 -9.09 8.34
C THR A 317 -13.29 -7.74 7.78
N GLY A 318 -13.10 -6.75 8.64
CA GLY A 318 -12.68 -5.44 8.17
C GLY A 318 -12.76 -4.31 9.17
N TYR A 319 -12.31 -3.15 8.71
CA TYR A 319 -12.64 -1.84 9.27
C TYR A 319 -13.68 -1.22 8.36
N ASP A 320 -14.80 -0.75 8.92
CA ASP A 320 -15.89 -0.13 8.16
C ASP A 320 -16.36 -1.01 6.99
N SER A 321 -16.50 -2.31 7.26
CA SER A 321 -16.79 -3.31 6.21
C SER A 321 -18.23 -3.26 5.73
N LEU A 322 -19.20 -2.93 6.60
CA LEU A 322 -20.61 -2.81 6.22
C LEU A 322 -21.17 -1.40 6.36
N GLY A 323 -20.53 -0.53 7.15
CA GLY A 323 -20.94 0.83 7.44
C GLY A 323 -19.78 1.80 7.19
N SER A 324 -20.10 3.02 6.77
CA SER A 324 -19.12 4.06 6.42
C SER A 324 -18.09 3.65 5.34
N PRO A 325 -18.48 3.44 4.06
CA PRO A 325 -19.82 3.60 3.49
C PRO A 325 -20.71 2.38 3.74
N THR A 326 -22.03 2.60 3.80
CA THR A 326 -22.97 1.48 3.96
C THR A 326 -22.95 0.57 2.73
N ASP A 327 -22.51 -0.67 2.92
CA ASP A 327 -22.40 -1.67 1.88
C ASP A 327 -23.55 -2.70 1.96
N THR A 328 -24.57 -2.49 1.13
CA THR A 328 -25.67 -3.45 1.02
C THR A 328 -25.33 -4.67 0.19
N VAL A 329 -24.29 -4.61 -0.65
CA VAL A 329 -23.81 -5.72 -1.47
C VAL A 329 -23.11 -6.75 -0.60
N LEU A 330 -22.12 -6.32 0.19
CA LEU A 330 -21.47 -7.19 1.15
C LEU A 330 -22.44 -7.68 2.24
N ALA A 331 -23.34 -6.81 2.72
CA ALA A 331 -24.36 -7.22 3.68
C ALA A 331 -25.20 -8.40 3.17
N ASN A 332 -25.60 -8.38 1.89
CA ASN A 332 -26.33 -9.51 1.30
C ASN A 332 -25.46 -10.78 1.23
N LEU A 333 -24.18 -10.66 0.88
CA LEU A 333 -23.25 -11.78 0.79
C LEU A 333 -23.06 -12.47 2.14
N VAL A 334 -22.92 -11.69 3.22
CA VAL A 334 -22.72 -12.21 4.58
C VAL A 334 -24.02 -12.43 5.36
N ASN A 335 -25.17 -12.35 4.67
CA ASN A 335 -26.51 -12.53 5.23
C ASN A 335 -26.83 -11.60 6.42
N CYS A 336 -26.41 -10.36 6.28
CA CYS A 336 -26.62 -9.28 7.21
C CYS A 336 -27.84 -8.44 6.85
N THR A 337 -28.68 -8.10 7.83
CA THR A 337 -29.84 -7.23 7.65
C THR A 337 -29.68 -5.91 8.39
N GLY A 338 -30.01 -4.81 7.70
CA GLY A 338 -29.87 -3.45 8.22
C GLY A 338 -28.43 -3.01 8.45
N PRO A 339 -27.52 -3.11 7.44
CA PRO A 339 -26.17 -2.61 7.55
C PRO A 339 -26.18 -1.10 7.84
N ALA A 340 -25.39 -0.68 8.81
CA ALA A 340 -25.16 0.71 9.15
C ALA A 340 -23.83 0.82 9.91
N ASP A 341 -23.33 2.05 10.05
CA ASP A 341 -22.17 2.35 10.88
C ASP A 341 -22.51 2.25 12.38
N GLY A 342 -21.56 1.77 13.19
CA GLY A 342 -21.74 1.46 14.61
C GLY A 342 -22.43 0.12 14.86
N PRO A 343 -22.32 -0.51 16.04
CA PRO A 343 -22.12 0.17 17.31
C PRO A 343 -20.66 0.26 17.76
N PHE A 344 -20.28 1.44 18.27
CA PHE A 344 -18.95 1.68 18.82
C PHE A 344 -18.82 1.16 20.26
N SER A 345 -18.34 -0.07 20.45
CA SER A 345 -18.26 -0.73 21.76
C SER A 345 -17.26 -1.85 21.80
N SER A 346 -16.58 -2.02 22.94
CA SER A 346 -15.72 -3.17 23.18
C SER A 346 -16.45 -4.33 23.86
N SER A 347 -17.72 -4.16 24.25
CA SER A 347 -18.46 -5.15 25.05
C SER A 347 -19.06 -6.21 24.16
N LEU A 348 -18.58 -7.45 24.31
CA LEU A 348 -19.06 -8.61 23.58
C LEU A 348 -19.75 -9.62 24.50
N LEU A 349 -20.75 -10.33 23.98
CA LEU A 349 -21.46 -11.37 24.73
C LEU A 349 -21.72 -12.60 23.85
N VAL A 350 -21.38 -13.78 24.38
CA VAL A 350 -21.75 -15.07 23.78
C VAL A 350 -23.25 -15.30 23.89
N VAL A 351 -23.91 -15.40 22.73
CA VAL A 351 -25.38 -15.60 22.64
C VAL A 351 -25.77 -16.96 22.09
N ASN A 352 -24.83 -17.68 21.47
CA ASN A 352 -24.98 -19.08 21.11
C ASN A 352 -23.68 -19.81 21.44
N ASN A 353 -23.75 -20.90 22.18
CA ASN A 353 -22.59 -21.70 22.57
C ASN A 353 -22.68 -23.17 22.12
N THR A 354 -23.65 -23.49 21.25
CA THR A 354 -23.87 -24.85 20.75
C THR A 354 -23.34 -25.03 19.33
N HIS A 355 -23.04 -23.93 18.63
CA HIS A 355 -22.41 -23.97 17.32
C HIS A 355 -21.01 -24.61 17.41
N PRO A 356 -20.58 -25.44 16.44
CA PRO A 356 -19.27 -26.09 16.45
C PRO A 356 -18.09 -25.14 16.72
N ILE A 357 -18.05 -23.96 16.08
CA ILE A 357 -17.06 -22.91 16.38
C ILE A 357 -16.96 -22.58 17.88
N MET A 358 -18.07 -22.55 18.61
CA MET A 358 -18.08 -22.20 20.04
C MET A 358 -17.68 -23.37 20.95
N LEU A 359 -17.55 -24.56 20.38
CA LEU A 359 -17.10 -25.81 21.01
C LEU A 359 -15.73 -26.25 20.44
N GLY A 360 -15.07 -25.38 19.68
CA GLY A 360 -13.87 -25.72 18.92
C GLY A 360 -12.64 -26.03 19.79
N PRO A 361 -11.58 -26.53 19.15
CA PRO A 361 -10.45 -27.17 19.82
C PRO A 361 -9.59 -26.21 20.65
N ALA A 362 -9.52 -24.93 20.29
CA ALA A 362 -8.70 -23.96 21.03
C ALA A 362 -9.35 -23.55 22.35
N GLN A 363 -10.68 -23.34 22.36
CA GLN A 363 -11.43 -23.01 23.56
C GLN A 363 -12.93 -23.27 23.37
N ALA A 364 -13.57 -23.89 24.36
CA ALA A 364 -15.03 -23.88 24.46
C ALA A 364 -15.53 -22.60 25.15
N PHE A 365 -16.55 -21.96 24.56
CA PHE A 365 -17.16 -20.74 25.07
C PHE A 365 -18.51 -21.06 25.74
N THR A 366 -18.83 -20.35 26.82
CA THR A 366 -20.10 -20.57 27.55
C THR A 366 -21.12 -19.50 27.22
N LEU A 367 -22.41 -19.86 27.19
CA LEU A 367 -23.50 -18.90 27.02
C LEU A 367 -23.40 -17.76 28.07
N ASN A 368 -23.60 -16.52 27.64
CA ASN A 368 -23.46 -15.29 28.43
C ASN A 368 -22.02 -14.98 28.91
N GLN A 369 -20.99 -15.64 28.37
CA GLN A 369 -19.62 -15.23 28.62
C GLN A 369 -19.38 -13.84 28.02
N ALA A 370 -18.93 -12.92 28.87
CA ALA A 370 -18.50 -11.60 28.43
C ALA A 370 -17.09 -11.68 27.85
N LEU A 371 -16.91 -11.10 26.67
CA LEU A 371 -15.61 -10.94 26.01
C LEU A 371 -15.37 -9.44 25.75
N ILE A 372 -14.12 -9.09 25.44
CA ILE A 372 -13.73 -7.71 25.15
C ILE A 372 -13.15 -7.67 23.74
N ALA A 373 -13.75 -6.87 22.85
CA ALA A 373 -13.22 -6.62 21.51
C ALA A 373 -11.92 -5.80 21.60
N GLY A 374 -10.98 -6.09 20.70
CA GLY A 374 -9.75 -5.33 20.53
C GLY A 374 -9.97 -3.99 19.83
N SER A 375 -10.99 -3.90 18.95
CA SER A 375 -11.48 -2.62 18.39
C SER A 375 -12.82 -2.25 19.01
N THR A 376 -13.14 -0.95 19.07
CA THR A 376 -14.50 -0.50 19.38
C THR A 376 -15.34 -0.32 18.12
N ASP A 377 -14.70 -0.18 16.97
CA ASP A 377 -15.40 0.14 15.73
C ASP A 377 -16.01 -1.11 15.09
N HIS A 378 -17.33 -1.14 15.00
CA HIS A 378 -18.10 -2.26 14.49
C HIS A 378 -19.28 -1.73 13.70
N ASP A 379 -19.80 -2.53 12.78
CA ASP A 379 -20.97 -2.20 12.00
C ASP A 379 -22.26 -2.77 12.61
N THR A 380 -23.40 -2.26 12.16
CA THR A 380 -24.71 -2.77 12.56
C THR A 380 -24.99 -3.93 11.65
N CYS A 381 -25.15 -5.12 12.22
CA CYS A 381 -25.48 -6.29 11.47
C CYS A 381 -26.46 -7.18 12.21
N ASN A 382 -27.73 -7.14 11.81
CA ASN A 382 -28.74 -8.02 12.37
C ASN A 382 -28.77 -9.35 11.59
N PRO A 383 -28.85 -10.50 12.27
CA PRO A 383 -28.84 -11.81 11.62
C PRO A 383 -29.97 -11.95 10.58
N GLY A 384 -29.60 -12.25 9.33
CA GLY A 384 -30.56 -12.61 8.29
C GLY A 384 -31.12 -14.03 8.46
N PRO A 385 -32.15 -14.42 7.70
CA PRO A 385 -32.74 -15.75 7.79
C PRO A 385 -31.71 -16.86 7.57
N GLY A 386 -31.70 -17.87 8.44
CA GLY A 386 -30.77 -19.01 8.35
C GLY A 386 -29.37 -18.75 8.90
N SER A 387 -29.04 -17.51 9.29
CA SER A 387 -27.79 -17.20 9.97
C SER A 387 -27.89 -17.45 11.48
N THR A 388 -26.76 -17.83 12.08
CA THR A 388 -26.57 -18.02 13.51
C THR A 388 -25.64 -16.94 14.05
N GLN A 389 -26.16 -16.08 14.92
CA GLN A 389 -25.35 -15.13 15.68
C GLN A 389 -24.68 -15.86 16.85
N LEU A 390 -23.35 -15.88 16.87
CA LEU A 390 -22.59 -16.54 17.94
C LEU A 390 -22.19 -15.57 19.05
N LEU A 391 -21.78 -14.38 18.64
CA LEU A 391 -21.29 -13.32 19.51
C LEU A 391 -22.00 -12.01 19.14
N THR A 392 -22.42 -11.25 20.14
CA THR A 392 -23.01 -9.91 19.94
C THR A 392 -22.04 -8.82 20.38
N VAL A 393 -22.13 -7.64 19.76
CA VAL A 393 -21.56 -6.39 20.24
C VAL A 393 -22.70 -5.47 20.71
N SER A 394 -22.55 -4.88 21.90
CA SER A 394 -23.58 -4.03 22.54
C SER A 394 -24.95 -4.71 22.71
N GLY A 395 -25.01 -6.04 22.68
CA GLY A 395 -26.20 -6.84 22.95
C GLY A 395 -27.20 -6.97 21.80
N SER A 396 -26.91 -6.45 20.60
CA SER A 396 -27.83 -6.56 19.46
C SER A 396 -27.15 -6.85 18.12
N SER A 397 -26.09 -6.10 17.76
CA SER A 397 -25.39 -6.32 16.49
C SER A 397 -24.50 -7.56 16.55
N SER A 398 -24.35 -8.26 15.44
CA SER A 398 -23.55 -9.48 15.35
C SER A 398 -22.07 -9.14 15.35
N LYS A 399 -21.32 -9.65 16.33
CA LYS A 399 -19.86 -9.66 16.29
C LYS A 399 -19.34 -10.81 15.44
N LEU A 400 -19.93 -11.99 15.62
CA LEU A 400 -19.64 -13.17 14.81
C LEU A 400 -20.96 -13.74 14.33
N LEU A 401 -21.18 -13.65 13.01
CA LEU A 401 -22.36 -14.16 12.32
C LEU A 401 -21.92 -15.28 11.40
N VAL A 402 -22.63 -16.42 11.44
CA VAL A 402 -22.31 -17.59 10.63
C VAL A 402 -23.54 -17.98 9.83
N THR A 403 -23.39 -18.24 8.54
CA THR A 403 -24.42 -18.87 7.73
C THR A 403 -23.82 -20.12 7.08
N ASP A 404 -24.12 -21.26 7.66
CA ASP A 404 -23.74 -22.57 7.12
C ASP A 404 -24.66 -22.96 5.97
N ASN A 405 -24.21 -23.93 5.16
CA ASN A 405 -25.01 -24.54 4.08
C ASN A 405 -25.52 -23.52 3.04
N VAL A 406 -24.69 -22.54 2.69
CA VAL A 406 -24.97 -21.62 1.58
C VAL A 406 -24.62 -22.34 0.29
N GLY A 407 -25.60 -23.09 -0.24
CA GLY A 407 -25.33 -24.08 -1.28
C GLY A 407 -24.54 -25.24 -0.67
N GLN A 408 -23.30 -25.44 -1.12
CA GLN A 408 -22.38 -26.43 -0.56
C GLN A 408 -21.34 -25.83 0.40
N GLY A 409 -21.24 -24.50 0.48
CA GLY A 409 -20.24 -23.81 1.30
C GLY A 409 -20.83 -23.07 2.50
N MET A 410 -20.09 -22.10 3.01
CA MET A 410 -20.46 -21.28 4.17
C MET A 410 -19.95 -19.84 4.06
N VAL A 411 -20.56 -18.94 4.82
CA VAL A 411 -20.07 -17.57 5.01
C VAL A 411 -20.09 -17.18 6.48
N ILE A 412 -18.99 -16.60 6.93
CA ILE A 412 -18.78 -16.11 8.28
C ILE A 412 -18.45 -14.61 8.20
N TYR A 413 -19.08 -13.82 9.04
CA TYR A 413 -18.78 -12.41 9.20
C TYR A 413 -18.26 -12.12 10.59
N TRP A 414 -17.01 -11.68 10.65
CA TRP A 414 -16.35 -11.16 11.83
C TRP A 414 -16.38 -9.65 11.79
N ASN A 415 -17.36 -9.09 12.49
CA ASN A 415 -17.72 -7.68 12.42
C ASN A 415 -16.73 -6.80 13.18
N GLY A 416 -16.05 -5.90 12.47
CA GLY A 416 -15.05 -5.01 13.04
C GLY A 416 -13.81 -5.77 13.49
N ASN A 417 -12.65 -5.45 12.94
CA ASN A 417 -11.39 -6.06 13.37
C ASN A 417 -10.18 -5.23 12.95
N GLY A 418 -10.17 -3.92 13.19
CA GLY A 418 -9.00 -3.10 12.86
C GLY A 418 -9.22 -1.64 13.20
N GLY A 419 -8.18 -0.84 12.99
CA GLY A 419 -8.26 0.61 12.93
C GLY A 419 -7.67 1.06 11.59
N ALA A 420 -8.53 1.25 10.60
CA ALA A 420 -8.12 1.49 9.21
C ALA A 420 -7.10 0.45 8.69
N SER A 421 -5.92 0.88 8.24
CA SER A 421 -4.80 0.02 7.78
C SER A 421 -3.91 -0.51 8.93
N GLY A 422 -4.36 -0.37 10.18
CA GLY A 422 -3.68 -0.86 11.38
C GLY A 422 -3.83 -2.37 11.63
N PRO A 423 -3.22 -2.89 12.71
CA PRO A 423 -3.24 -4.32 13.02
C PRO A 423 -4.65 -4.82 13.36
N LEU A 424 -4.92 -6.11 13.08
CA LEU A 424 -6.21 -6.73 13.38
C LEU A 424 -6.35 -6.99 14.88
N HIS A 425 -6.98 -6.05 15.57
CA HIS A 425 -6.93 -5.95 17.03
C HIS A 425 -7.55 -7.13 17.78
N ASP A 426 -8.56 -7.80 17.23
CA ASP A 426 -9.18 -8.95 17.91
C ASP A 426 -8.32 -10.21 17.85
N TRP A 427 -7.44 -10.29 16.85
CA TRP A 427 -6.57 -11.45 16.62
C TRP A 427 -5.14 -11.20 17.12
N ALA A 428 -4.83 -9.96 17.53
CA ALA A 428 -3.55 -9.58 18.11
C ALA A 428 -3.36 -10.09 19.55
N GLY A 429 -2.16 -10.61 19.86
CA GLY A 429 -1.78 -11.09 21.20
C GLY A 429 -0.28 -11.35 21.35
N THR A 430 0.24 -11.26 22.59
CA THR A 430 1.67 -11.49 22.91
C THR A 430 1.90 -12.90 23.44
N GLY A 431 3.03 -13.52 23.08
CA GLY A 431 3.44 -14.88 23.42
C GLY A 431 3.67 -15.15 24.92
N GLY A 432 2.60 -15.10 25.72
CA GLY A 432 2.51 -15.61 27.09
C GLY A 432 1.70 -16.91 27.18
N SER A 433 1.66 -17.54 28.36
CA SER A 433 1.05 -18.86 28.58
C SER A 433 -0.49 -18.91 28.56
N SER A 434 -1.17 -17.85 28.12
CA SER A 434 -2.62 -17.82 27.93
C SER A 434 -2.96 -16.94 26.72
N GLN A 435 -3.46 -17.55 25.64
CA GLN A 435 -3.94 -16.84 24.46
C GLN A 435 -5.21 -16.03 24.81
N PRO A 436 -5.40 -14.81 24.26
CA PRO A 436 -6.64 -14.06 24.40
C PRO A 436 -7.83 -14.84 23.86
N ALA A 437 -9.00 -14.69 24.48
CA ALA A 437 -10.20 -15.45 24.11
C ALA A 437 -10.63 -15.24 22.65
N LEU A 438 -10.47 -14.04 22.08
CA LEU A 438 -10.79 -13.80 20.67
C LEU A 438 -9.79 -14.45 19.71
N GLN A 439 -8.55 -14.66 20.13
CA GLN A 439 -7.56 -15.42 19.37
C GLN A 439 -7.95 -16.91 19.32
N ASN A 440 -8.32 -17.50 20.46
CA ASN A 440 -8.84 -18.86 20.49
C ASN A 440 -10.13 -19.01 19.67
N LEU A 441 -11.00 -18.00 19.68
CA LEU A 441 -12.21 -18.00 18.86
C LEU A 441 -11.86 -17.95 17.36
N PHE A 442 -10.87 -17.16 16.96
CA PHE A 442 -10.38 -17.15 15.58
C PHE A 442 -9.81 -18.50 15.17
N VAL A 443 -9.02 -19.15 16.03
CA VAL A 443 -8.53 -20.52 15.78
C VAL A 443 -9.71 -21.49 15.58
N ASN A 444 -10.74 -21.43 16.43
CA ASN A 444 -11.93 -22.26 16.22
C ASN A 444 -12.68 -21.96 14.92
N VAL A 445 -12.63 -20.72 14.43
CA VAL A 445 -13.25 -20.32 13.15
C VAL A 445 -12.48 -20.93 11.98
N ILE A 446 -11.16 -20.78 11.93
CA ILE A 446 -10.35 -21.35 10.83
C ILE A 446 -10.50 -22.87 10.79
N GLU A 447 -10.41 -23.54 11.93
CA GLU A 447 -10.62 -25.00 12.06
C GLU A 447 -12.01 -25.46 11.60
N HIS A 448 -13.03 -24.63 11.76
CA HIS A 448 -14.38 -24.95 11.30
C HIS A 448 -14.56 -24.73 9.80
N MET A 449 -13.92 -23.71 9.24
CA MET A 449 -13.94 -23.45 7.79
C MET A 449 -13.23 -24.54 6.99
N CYS A 450 -12.31 -25.26 7.63
CA CYS A 450 -11.51 -26.32 7.04
C CYS A 450 -12.18 -27.72 7.05
N GLN A 451 -13.46 -27.80 7.42
CA GLN A 451 -14.26 -29.03 7.47
C GLN A 451 -15.25 -29.09 6.31
#